data_AF-A0A1G6M559-F1
#
_entry.id   AF-A0A1G6M559-F1
#
_cell.length_a   1.000
_cell.length_b   1.000
_cell.length_c   1.000
_cell.angle_alpha   90.00
_cell.angle_beta   90.00
_cell.angle_gamma   90.00
#
_symmetry.space_group_name_H-M   'P 1'
#
loop_
_entity.id
_entity.type
_entity.pdbx_description
1 polymer ?
#
loop_
_entity_poly.entity_id
_entity_poly.type
_entity_poly.pdbx_seq_one_letter_code
_entity_poly.pdbx_strand_id
1 'polypeptide(L)'
;MRSPTMAGLSTRVYKTARDVGPRAALAVQHGASDEPDEDVRPVVGPGGHVMAPLDFPLPAGARMLPTPIPAGLGVAVWRHDMPDGAAAADYGGWCETLSWLRLGLCDRLLDTVLVHLSGRTSGGEPLLRRQLLKGALADVEIERHELRAMLAELDTADGTYFPALADLHERITDSERALLRLSGAHGFTAHGPGALAHTSELLGDVYVGGGADVAA
;
A
#
# COMPACT_ATOMS: atom_id res chain seq x y z
N MET A 1 9.12 -8.62 21.17
CA MET A 1 8.78 -7.37 21.89
C MET A 1 9.13 -6.21 20.96
N ARG A 2 8.14 -5.55 20.35
CA ARG A 2 8.38 -4.53 19.30
C ARG A 2 9.16 -3.33 19.85
N SER A 3 10.09 -2.79 19.05
CA SER A 3 10.78 -1.54 19.39
C SER A 3 9.76 -0.37 19.36
N PRO A 4 9.74 0.51 20.37
CA PRO A 4 8.78 1.63 20.44
C PRO A 4 8.87 2.59 19.24
N THR A 5 10.02 2.65 18.57
CA THR A 5 10.24 3.47 17.36
C THR A 5 9.47 2.93 16.14
N MET A 6 9.40 1.60 15.99
CA MET A 6 8.71 0.95 14.87
C MET A 6 7.18 1.14 14.96
N ALA A 7 6.61 1.03 16.16
CA ALA A 7 5.19 1.29 16.38
C ALA A 7 4.80 2.75 16.05
N GLY A 8 5.71 3.70 16.31
CA GLY A 8 5.54 5.11 15.96
C GLY A 8 5.57 5.36 14.45
N LEU A 9 6.48 4.71 13.71
CA LEU A 9 6.60 4.82 12.26
C LEU A 9 5.37 4.24 11.55
N SER A 10 4.99 3.00 11.87
CA SER A 10 3.81 2.33 11.29
C SER A 10 2.54 3.16 11.45
N THR A 11 2.31 3.73 12.63
CA THR A 11 1.17 4.61 12.89
C THR A 11 1.21 5.87 12.03
N ARG A 12 2.39 6.49 11.88
CA ARG A 12 2.56 7.71 11.07
C ARG A 12 2.35 7.44 9.59
N VAL A 13 2.91 6.35 9.08
CA VAL A 13 2.78 5.92 7.68
C VAL A 13 1.31 5.61 7.37
N TYR A 14 0.63 4.82 8.21
CA TYR A 14 -0.80 4.52 8.05
C TYR A 14 -1.65 5.80 7.97
N LYS A 15 -1.49 6.73 8.92
CA LYS A 15 -2.24 7.99 8.91
C LYS A 15 -1.92 8.85 7.69
N THR A 16 -0.65 8.95 7.32
CA THR A 16 -0.23 9.72 6.14
C THR A 16 -0.81 9.14 4.86
N ALA A 17 -0.84 7.81 4.73
CA ALA A 17 -1.41 7.12 3.58
C ALA A 17 -2.91 7.37 3.47
N ARG A 18 -3.62 7.31 4.60
CA ARG A 18 -5.05 7.59 4.68
C ARG A 18 -5.37 9.04 4.31
N ASP A 19 -4.74 9.98 5.01
CA ASP A 19 -5.15 11.39 5.01
C ASP A 19 -4.57 12.16 3.80
N VAL A 20 -3.34 11.84 3.40
CA VAL A 20 -2.60 12.58 2.36
C VAL A 20 -2.47 11.78 1.07
N GLY A 21 -2.06 10.52 1.15
CA GLY A 21 -1.93 9.61 0.01
C GLY A 21 -0.55 8.95 -0.14
N PRO A 22 -0.34 8.18 -1.22
CA PRO A 22 0.78 7.24 -1.33
C PRO A 22 2.16 7.91 -1.42
N ARG A 23 2.30 9.04 -2.15
CA ARG A 23 3.58 9.76 -2.24
C ARG A 23 4.09 10.17 -0.86
N ALA A 24 3.25 10.83 -0.07
CA ALA A 24 3.64 11.32 1.25
C ALA A 24 3.94 10.16 2.23
N ALA A 25 3.14 9.10 2.19
CA ALA A 25 3.39 7.93 3.04
C ALA A 25 4.69 7.21 2.68
N LEU A 26 5.00 7.06 1.39
CA LEU A 26 6.27 6.49 0.94
C LEU A 26 7.46 7.36 1.34
N ALA A 27 7.33 8.70 1.27
CA ALA A 27 8.38 9.60 1.75
C ALA A 27 8.64 9.37 3.26
N VAL A 28 7.59 9.27 4.08
CA VAL A 28 7.71 8.96 5.51
C VAL A 28 8.36 7.60 5.73
N GLN A 29 7.96 6.57 4.97
CA GLN A 29 8.48 5.20 5.13
C GLN A 29 9.96 5.10 4.76
N HIS A 30 10.39 5.73 3.65
CA HIS A 30 11.79 5.82 3.26
C HIS A 30 12.64 6.73 4.17
N GLY A 31 12.02 7.40 5.15
CA GLY A 31 12.72 8.32 6.05
C GLY A 31 13.16 9.62 5.36
N ALA A 32 12.58 9.96 4.20
CA ALA A 32 12.91 11.18 3.48
C ALA A 32 12.57 12.41 4.35
N SER A 33 13.59 13.20 4.64
CA SER A 33 13.48 14.50 5.29
C SER A 33 13.51 15.62 4.23
N ASP A 34 13.10 16.85 4.60
CA ASP A 34 13.18 18.01 3.69
C ASP A 34 14.63 18.35 3.29
N GLU A 35 15.61 17.84 4.03
CA GLU A 35 17.03 17.90 3.66
C GLU A 35 17.46 16.56 3.03
N PRO A 36 18.07 16.58 1.82
CA PRO A 36 18.55 15.37 1.17
C PRO A 36 19.74 14.81 1.95
N ASP A 37 19.50 13.77 2.73
CA ASP A 37 20.54 12.96 3.33
C ASP A 37 21.06 11.98 2.25
N GLU A 38 22.30 12.19 1.82
CA GLU A 38 22.95 11.40 0.76
C GLU A 38 23.13 9.92 1.14
N ASP A 39 22.96 9.56 2.42
CA ASP A 39 23.12 8.19 2.93
C ASP A 39 21.81 7.39 2.98
N VAL A 40 20.65 7.96 2.61
CA VAL A 40 19.38 7.21 2.58
C VAL A 40 19.39 6.21 1.43
N ARG A 41 19.63 4.94 1.77
CA ARG A 41 19.58 3.84 0.80
C ARG A 41 18.14 3.38 0.59
N PRO A 42 17.66 3.29 -0.67
CA PRO A 42 16.34 2.74 -0.94
C PRO A 42 16.27 1.28 -0.50
N VAL A 43 15.16 0.88 0.10
CA VAL A 43 14.85 -0.54 0.26
C VAL A 43 14.39 -1.09 -1.08
N VAL A 44 15.11 -2.11 -1.55
CA VAL A 44 14.87 -2.80 -2.82
C VAL A 44 14.12 -4.09 -2.53
N GLY A 45 12.99 -4.28 -3.21
CA GLY A 45 12.24 -5.51 -3.15
C GLY A 45 12.96 -6.69 -3.84
N PRO A 46 12.55 -7.94 -3.59
CA PRO A 46 13.24 -9.15 -4.05
C PRO A 46 13.44 -9.21 -5.56
N GLY A 47 12.55 -8.59 -6.35
CA GLY A 47 12.68 -8.52 -7.81
C GLY A 47 13.64 -7.44 -8.33
N GLY A 48 14.41 -6.77 -7.47
CA GLY A 48 15.27 -5.65 -7.87
C GLY A 48 14.52 -4.35 -8.17
N HIS A 49 13.32 -4.19 -7.60
CA HIS A 49 12.46 -3.03 -7.83
C HIS A 49 12.32 -2.18 -6.56
N VAL A 50 12.20 -0.87 -6.73
CA VAL A 50 11.95 0.11 -5.67
C VAL A 50 10.73 0.92 -6.07
N MET A 51 9.82 1.14 -5.12
CA MET A 51 8.72 2.10 -5.31
C MET A 51 8.92 3.28 -4.34
N ALA A 52 9.01 4.48 -4.89
CA ALA A 52 9.37 5.69 -4.15
C ALA A 52 8.69 6.93 -4.75
N PRO A 53 8.66 8.06 -4.01
CA PRO A 53 8.29 9.36 -4.59
C PRO A 53 9.09 9.67 -5.87
N LEU A 54 8.49 10.37 -6.83
CA LEU A 54 9.16 10.75 -8.09
C LEU A 54 10.46 11.55 -7.86
N ASP A 55 10.50 12.31 -6.79
CA ASP A 55 11.59 13.18 -6.36
C ASP A 55 12.56 12.49 -5.38
N PHE A 56 12.40 11.19 -5.15
CA PHE A 56 13.29 10.45 -4.25
C PHE A 56 14.71 10.31 -4.84
N PRO A 57 15.77 10.64 -4.07
CA PRO A 57 17.14 10.59 -4.56
C PRO A 57 17.60 9.13 -4.69
N LEU A 58 17.54 8.57 -5.90
CA LEU A 58 18.00 7.21 -6.16
C LEU A 58 19.46 7.16 -6.59
N PRO A 59 20.19 6.07 -6.27
CA PRO A 59 21.56 5.87 -6.71
C PRO A 59 21.71 5.94 -8.23
N ALA A 60 22.90 6.36 -8.68
CA ALA A 60 23.26 6.35 -10.09
C ALA A 60 23.09 4.95 -10.69
N GLY A 61 22.46 4.86 -11.87
CA GLY A 61 22.18 3.61 -12.56
C GLY A 61 20.79 3.02 -12.32
N ALA A 62 19.98 3.58 -11.40
CA ALA A 62 18.57 3.21 -11.29
C ALA A 62 17.79 3.64 -12.55
N ARG A 63 16.93 2.76 -13.07
CA ARG A 63 16.10 3.02 -14.25
C ARG A 63 14.63 3.09 -13.88
N MET A 64 14.00 4.24 -14.07
CA MET A 64 12.55 4.39 -13.90
C MET A 64 11.81 3.54 -14.94
N LEU A 65 10.80 2.81 -14.49
CA LEU A 65 9.91 2.02 -15.33
C LEU A 65 8.67 2.85 -15.71
N PRO A 66 8.16 2.72 -16.96
CA PRO A 66 6.99 3.45 -17.40
C PRO A 66 5.73 2.95 -16.68
N THR A 67 5.35 3.64 -15.61
CA THR A 67 4.21 3.30 -14.74
C THR A 67 3.28 4.52 -14.62
N PRO A 68 2.47 4.82 -15.66
CA PRO A 68 1.76 6.09 -15.75
C PRO A 68 0.70 6.29 -14.65
N ILE A 69 0.12 5.21 -14.14
CA ILE A 69 -0.90 5.27 -13.09
C ILE A 69 -0.28 5.70 -11.75
N PRO A 70 0.75 5.01 -11.20
CA PRO A 70 1.48 5.51 -10.03
C PRO A 70 2.07 6.91 -10.22
N ALA A 71 2.58 7.22 -11.42
CA ALA A 71 3.17 8.53 -11.71
C ALA A 71 2.16 9.68 -11.55
N GLY A 72 0.89 9.44 -11.92
CA GLY A 72 -0.21 10.40 -11.67
C GLY A 72 -0.47 10.68 -10.18
N LEU A 73 0.00 9.81 -9.28
CA LEU A 73 -0.05 9.97 -7.83
C LEU A 73 1.29 10.41 -7.22
N GLY A 74 2.27 10.79 -8.06
CA GLY A 74 3.58 11.26 -7.62
C GLY A 74 4.54 10.14 -7.18
N VAL A 75 4.29 8.90 -7.60
CA VAL A 75 5.07 7.71 -7.23
C VAL A 75 5.65 7.08 -8.50
N ALA A 76 6.88 6.57 -8.42
CA ALA A 76 7.49 5.82 -9.51
C ALA A 76 8.01 4.47 -9.05
N VAL A 77 8.05 3.53 -10.00
CA VAL A 77 8.77 2.27 -9.85
C VAL A 77 10.10 2.38 -10.58
N TRP A 78 11.16 1.96 -9.91
CA TRP A 78 12.51 1.94 -10.43
C TRP A 78 13.05 0.53 -10.39
N ARG A 79 13.77 0.14 -11.44
CA ARG A 79 14.62 -1.04 -11.42
C ARG A 79 16.00 -0.62 -10.94
N HIS A 80 16.52 -1.34 -9.96
CA HIS A 80 17.86 -1.15 -9.44
C HIS A 80 18.62 -2.47 -9.60
N ASP A 81 19.66 -2.46 -10.42
CA ASP A 81 20.54 -3.61 -10.62
C ASP A 81 21.50 -3.72 -9.41
N MET A 82 20.96 -4.09 -8.25
CA MET A 82 21.79 -4.46 -7.10
C MET A 82 22.30 -5.89 -7.27
N PRO A 83 23.53 -6.20 -6.83
CA PRO A 83 23.94 -7.59 -6.67
C PRO A 83 22.97 -8.29 -5.70
N ASP A 84 22.51 -9.47 -6.10
CA ASP A 84 21.56 -10.31 -5.36
C ASP A 84 21.87 -10.30 -3.86
N GLY A 85 20.88 -9.90 -3.04
CA GLY A 85 20.93 -10.13 -1.59
C GLY A 85 21.25 -8.95 -0.66
N ALA A 86 21.28 -7.70 -1.13
CA ALA A 86 21.25 -6.56 -0.20
C ALA A 86 19.84 -6.35 0.37
N ALA A 87 19.30 -7.37 1.05
CA ALA A 87 18.15 -7.20 1.91
C ALA A 87 18.49 -6.12 2.94
N ALA A 88 17.61 -5.13 3.12
CA ALA A 88 17.75 -4.18 4.21
C ALA A 88 17.93 -4.95 5.53
N ALA A 89 18.78 -4.44 6.42
CA ALA A 89 19.07 -5.09 7.70
C ALA A 89 17.79 -5.37 8.53
N ASP A 90 16.69 -4.65 8.25
CA ASP A 90 15.35 -4.87 8.78
C ASP A 90 14.28 -4.90 7.66
N TYR A 91 14.43 -5.81 6.69
CA TYR A 91 13.44 -5.99 5.62
C TYR A 91 12.05 -6.40 6.17
N GLY A 92 12.01 -7.13 7.28
CA GLY A 92 10.75 -7.51 7.93
C GLY A 92 10.00 -6.32 8.49
N GLY A 93 10.66 -5.44 9.24
CA GLY A 93 10.08 -4.20 9.73
C GLY A 93 9.66 -3.25 8.61
N TRP A 94 10.41 -3.22 7.50
CA TRP A 94 10.02 -2.50 6.28
C TRP A 94 8.70 -3.01 5.72
N CYS A 95 8.57 -4.33 5.54
CA CYS A 95 7.37 -4.96 5.04
C CYS A 95 6.17 -4.79 5.98
N GLU A 96 6.37 -4.89 7.29
CA GLU A 96 5.32 -4.61 8.27
C GLU A 96 4.80 -3.17 8.13
N THR A 97 5.71 -2.20 8.04
CA THR A 97 5.37 -0.78 7.85
C THR A 97 4.64 -0.56 6.52
N LEU A 98 5.04 -1.29 5.47
CA LEU A 98 4.37 -1.27 4.17
C LEU A 98 2.94 -1.81 4.26
N SER A 99 2.69 -2.86 5.03
CA SER A 99 1.32 -3.36 5.25
C SER A 99 0.44 -2.29 5.90
N TRP A 100 0.98 -1.54 6.88
CA TRP A 100 0.27 -0.41 7.49
C TRP A 100 0.00 0.71 6.50
N LEU A 101 0.96 1.01 5.60
CA LEU A 101 0.77 1.95 4.50
C LEU A 101 -0.41 1.52 3.63
N ARG A 102 -0.41 0.28 3.14
CA ARG A 102 -1.45 -0.26 2.26
C ARG A 102 -2.82 -0.26 2.94
N LEU A 103 -2.89 -0.63 4.22
CA LEU A 103 -4.15 -0.53 4.99
C LEU A 103 -4.65 0.92 5.07
N GLY A 104 -3.75 1.90 5.20
CA GLY A 104 -4.11 3.32 5.14
C GLY A 104 -4.64 3.75 3.77
N LEU A 105 -4.07 3.24 2.67
CA LEU A 105 -4.59 3.48 1.31
C LEU A 105 -5.97 2.84 1.10
N CYS A 106 -6.20 1.64 1.64
CA CYS A 106 -7.50 0.97 1.63
C CYS A 106 -8.56 1.80 2.38
N ASP A 107 -8.21 2.37 3.54
CA ASP A 107 -9.09 3.28 4.28
C ASP A 107 -9.44 4.54 3.46
N ARG A 108 -8.44 5.14 2.80
CA ARG A 108 -8.67 6.29 1.90
C ARG A 108 -9.56 5.92 0.71
N LEU A 109 -9.37 4.72 0.17
CA LEU A 109 -10.16 4.20 -0.93
C LEU A 109 -11.63 4.07 -0.51
N LEU A 110 -11.89 3.51 0.67
CA LEU A 110 -13.23 3.44 1.23
C LEU A 110 -13.85 4.83 1.39
N ASP A 111 -13.13 5.79 1.99
CA ASP A 111 -13.62 7.16 2.16
C ASP A 111 -14.01 7.78 0.80
N THR A 112 -13.19 7.54 -0.23
CA THR A 112 -13.46 7.97 -1.62
C THR A 112 -14.72 7.32 -2.20
N VAL A 113 -14.89 6.01 -1.99
CA VAL A 113 -16.05 5.24 -2.45
C VAL A 113 -17.33 5.70 -1.75
N LEU A 114 -17.28 5.94 -0.43
CA LEU A 114 -18.42 6.46 0.33
C LEU A 114 -18.85 7.84 -0.14
N VAL A 115 -17.89 8.74 -0.39
CA VAL A 115 -18.16 10.06 -0.99
C VAL A 115 -18.83 9.89 -2.35
N HIS A 116 -18.30 9.03 -3.23
CA HIS A 116 -18.88 8.76 -4.55
C HIS A 116 -20.33 8.24 -4.47
N LEU A 117 -20.59 7.29 -3.57
CA LEU A 117 -21.90 6.66 -3.41
C LEU A 117 -22.92 7.60 -2.76
N SER A 118 -22.48 8.49 -1.86
CA SER A 118 -23.35 9.45 -1.18
C SER A 118 -24.02 10.45 -2.12
N GLY A 119 -23.34 10.81 -3.22
CA GLY A 119 -23.85 11.73 -4.23
C GLY A 119 -24.76 11.09 -5.29
N ARG A 120 -25.03 9.77 -5.22
CA ARG A 120 -25.71 9.04 -6.29
C ARG A 120 -27.05 8.46 -5.88
N THR A 121 -27.99 8.56 -6.83
CA THR A 121 -29.29 7.89 -6.76
C THR A 121 -29.43 6.85 -7.86
N SER A 122 -30.18 5.79 -7.61
CA SER A 122 -30.64 4.85 -8.63
C SER A 122 -32.11 4.50 -8.35
N GLY A 123 -32.96 4.53 -9.38
CA GLY A 123 -34.40 4.32 -9.20
C GLY A 123 -35.07 5.33 -8.27
N GLY A 124 -34.55 6.55 -8.17
CA GLY A 124 -35.08 7.60 -7.29
C GLY A 124 -34.60 7.55 -5.83
N GLU A 125 -33.85 6.53 -5.43
CA GLU A 125 -33.34 6.37 -4.06
C GLU A 125 -31.81 6.54 -3.98
N PRO A 126 -31.27 7.14 -2.91
CA PRO A 126 -29.83 7.15 -2.64
C PRO A 126 -29.26 5.73 -2.59
N LEU A 127 -28.16 5.48 -3.30
CA LEU A 127 -27.56 4.14 -3.39
C LEU A 127 -27.22 3.58 -2.00
N LEU A 128 -26.73 4.41 -1.08
CA LEU A 128 -26.40 4.03 0.31
C LEU A 128 -27.59 3.51 1.13
N ARG A 129 -28.84 3.72 0.69
CA ARG A 129 -30.02 3.16 1.35
C ARG A 129 -30.30 1.71 0.95
N ARG A 130 -29.65 1.20 -0.10
CA ARG A 130 -29.86 -0.16 -0.60
C ARG A 130 -29.13 -1.19 0.25
N GLN A 131 -29.84 -2.24 0.67
CA GLN A 131 -29.31 -3.29 1.55
C GLN A 131 -28.08 -4.01 0.99
N LEU A 132 -28.04 -4.27 -0.31
CA LEU A 132 -26.89 -4.92 -0.94
C LEU A 132 -25.59 -4.11 -0.81
N LEU A 133 -25.69 -2.77 -0.89
CA LEU A 133 -24.53 -1.90 -0.72
C LEU A 133 -24.09 -1.83 0.74
N LYS A 134 -25.04 -1.83 1.68
CA LYS A 134 -24.75 -1.88 3.11
C LYS A 134 -24.07 -3.18 3.52
N GLY A 135 -24.53 -4.32 3.00
CA GLY A 135 -23.91 -5.63 3.23
C GLY A 135 -22.46 -5.64 2.74
N ALA A 136 -22.23 -5.26 1.48
CA ALA A 136 -20.88 -5.24 0.93
C ALA A 136 -19.93 -4.26 1.66
N LEU A 137 -20.43 -3.11 2.11
CA LEU A 137 -19.64 -2.19 2.93
C LEU A 137 -19.34 -2.76 4.33
N ALA A 138 -20.30 -3.46 4.94
CA ALA A 138 -20.10 -4.13 6.22
C ALA A 138 -19.05 -5.25 6.11
N ASP A 139 -19.08 -6.03 5.04
CA ASP A 139 -18.09 -7.09 4.79
C ASP A 139 -16.67 -6.50 4.67
N VAL A 140 -16.51 -5.38 3.95
CA VAL A 140 -15.21 -4.69 3.84
C VAL A 140 -14.76 -4.09 5.17
N GLU A 141 -15.67 -3.56 5.99
CA GLU A 141 -15.33 -3.07 7.33
C GLU A 141 -14.87 -4.20 8.25
N ILE A 142 -15.57 -5.34 8.24
CA ILE A 142 -15.17 -6.54 9.01
C ILE A 142 -13.76 -6.97 8.59
N GLU A 143 -13.53 -7.15 7.29
CA GLU A 143 -12.24 -7.54 6.74
C GLU A 143 -11.12 -6.57 7.16
N ARG A 144 -11.37 -5.25 7.10
CA ARG A 144 -10.40 -4.23 7.55
C ARG A 144 -10.12 -4.27 9.06
N HIS A 145 -11.10 -4.64 9.87
CA HIS A 145 -10.88 -4.83 11.31
C HIS A 145 -10.03 -6.06 11.59
N GLU A 146 -10.27 -7.17 10.89
CA GLU A 146 -9.46 -8.38 10.98
C GLU A 146 -8.02 -8.13 10.54
N LEU A 147 -7.82 -7.48 9.38
CA LEU A 147 -6.49 -7.13 8.87
C LEU A 147 -5.71 -6.27 9.86
N ARG A 148 -6.38 -5.30 10.50
CA ARG A 148 -5.75 -4.46 11.53
C ARG A 148 -5.34 -5.27 12.77
N ALA A 149 -6.16 -6.24 13.18
CA ALA A 149 -5.85 -7.11 14.30
C ALA A 149 -4.65 -8.02 13.97
N MET A 150 -4.67 -8.68 12.82
CA MET A 150 -3.57 -9.51 12.34
C MET A 150 -2.26 -8.72 12.26
N LEU A 151 -2.32 -7.50 11.72
CA LEU A 151 -1.12 -6.68 11.57
C LEU A 151 -0.56 -6.18 12.90
N ALA A 152 -1.42 -5.99 13.91
CA ALA A 152 -0.99 -5.64 15.27
C ALA A 152 -0.29 -6.82 15.98
N GLU A 153 -0.63 -8.06 15.61
CA GLU A 153 -0.08 -9.28 16.17
C GLU A 153 1.12 -9.83 15.38
N LEU A 154 1.34 -9.36 14.14
CA LEU A 154 2.43 -9.80 13.28
C LEU A 154 3.79 -9.60 13.98
N ASP A 155 4.57 -10.68 14.11
CA ASP A 155 5.95 -10.60 14.60
C ASP A 155 6.90 -10.89 13.44
N THR A 156 7.65 -9.88 13.01
CA THR A 156 8.61 -10.02 11.90
C THR A 156 10.02 -10.36 12.37
N ALA A 157 10.24 -10.56 13.68
CA ALA A 157 11.57 -10.72 14.25
C ALA A 157 12.25 -12.06 13.91
N ASP A 158 11.48 -13.13 13.68
CA ASP A 158 12.01 -14.50 13.52
C ASP A 158 12.07 -14.99 12.06
N GLY A 159 11.72 -14.14 11.08
CA GLY A 159 11.78 -14.48 9.65
C GLY A 159 10.66 -15.39 9.14
N THR A 160 9.80 -15.92 10.02
CA THR A 160 8.71 -16.85 9.63
C THR A 160 7.44 -16.14 9.15
N TYR A 161 7.46 -14.81 9.15
CA TYR A 161 6.31 -13.94 8.88
C TYR A 161 5.90 -13.87 7.40
N PHE A 162 6.74 -14.30 6.45
CA PHE A 162 6.51 -14.09 5.02
C PHE A 162 5.18 -14.66 4.49
N PRO A 163 4.77 -15.90 4.82
CA PRO A 163 3.47 -16.41 4.36
C PRO A 163 2.28 -15.62 4.92
N ALA A 164 2.31 -15.26 6.20
CA ALA A 164 1.26 -14.46 6.83
C ALA A 164 1.20 -13.03 6.26
N LEU A 165 2.36 -12.46 5.96
CA LEU A 165 2.49 -11.17 5.29
C LEU A 165 1.94 -11.21 3.86
N ALA A 166 2.23 -12.27 3.10
CA ALA A 166 1.72 -12.45 1.75
C ALA A 166 0.18 -12.56 1.74
N ASP A 167 -0.38 -13.39 2.62
CA ASP A 167 -1.83 -13.50 2.82
C ASP A 167 -2.47 -12.14 3.17
N LEU A 168 -1.88 -11.40 4.11
CA LEU A 168 -2.35 -10.07 4.49
C LEU A 168 -2.36 -9.10 3.30
N HIS A 169 -1.31 -9.14 2.47
CA HIS A 169 -1.21 -8.31 1.28
C HIS A 169 -2.25 -8.68 0.20
N GLU A 170 -2.54 -9.96 0.03
CA GLU A 170 -3.59 -10.45 -0.88
C GLU A 170 -4.98 -10.02 -0.41
N ARG A 171 -5.28 -10.19 0.89
CA ARG A 171 -6.55 -9.79 1.49
C ARG A 171 -6.81 -8.28 1.42
N ILE A 172 -5.76 -7.46 1.55
CA ILE A 172 -5.87 -6.01 1.29
C ILE A 172 -6.26 -5.76 -0.18
N THR A 173 -5.57 -6.42 -1.13
CA THR A 173 -5.87 -6.27 -2.57
C THR A 173 -7.32 -6.66 -2.88
N ASP A 174 -7.83 -7.73 -2.28
CA ASP A 174 -9.20 -8.18 -2.46
C ASP A 174 -10.23 -7.19 -1.88
N SER A 175 -9.94 -6.63 -0.71
CA SER A 175 -10.74 -5.55 -0.11
C SER A 175 -10.81 -4.32 -1.02
N GLU A 176 -9.67 -3.90 -1.57
CA GLU A 176 -9.60 -2.76 -2.50
C GLU A 176 -10.39 -3.04 -3.78
N ARG A 177 -10.28 -4.24 -4.34
CA ARG A 177 -11.03 -4.66 -5.53
C ARG A 177 -12.54 -4.73 -5.26
N ALA A 178 -12.96 -5.16 -4.07
CA ALA A 178 -14.36 -5.11 -3.66
C ALA A 178 -14.89 -3.67 -3.64
N LEU A 179 -14.12 -2.73 -3.06
CA LEU A 179 -14.44 -1.31 -3.03
C LEU A 179 -14.55 -0.69 -4.43
N LEU A 180 -13.64 -1.03 -5.35
CA LEU A 180 -13.71 -0.55 -6.74
C LEU A 180 -14.98 -1.01 -7.44
N ARG A 181 -15.40 -2.27 -7.24
CA ARG A 181 -16.63 -2.82 -7.84
C ARG A 181 -17.87 -2.06 -7.38
N LEU A 182 -17.91 -1.57 -6.15
CA LEU A 182 -19.01 -0.75 -5.64
C LEU A 182 -19.14 0.60 -6.39
N SER A 183 -18.04 1.11 -6.96
CA SER A 183 -18.04 2.34 -7.77
C SER A 183 -18.49 2.12 -9.22
N GLY A 184 -18.71 0.87 -9.65
CA GLY A 184 -19.02 0.53 -11.03
C GLY A 184 -17.92 0.98 -12.00
N ALA A 185 -18.29 1.49 -13.18
CA ALA A 185 -17.34 1.92 -14.21
C ALA A 185 -16.37 3.03 -13.74
N HIS A 186 -16.79 3.87 -12.79
CA HIS A 186 -15.93 4.93 -12.23
C HIS A 186 -14.67 4.36 -11.56
N GLY A 187 -14.79 3.16 -10.98
CA GLY A 187 -13.68 2.45 -10.34
C GLY A 187 -12.53 2.08 -11.29
N PHE A 188 -12.76 2.08 -12.60
CA PHE A 188 -11.78 1.67 -13.61
C PHE A 188 -11.21 2.84 -14.42
N THR A 189 -11.53 4.08 -14.05
CA THR A 189 -11.02 5.26 -14.74
C THR A 189 -9.66 5.69 -14.18
N ALA A 190 -8.77 6.22 -15.03
CA ALA A 190 -7.46 6.70 -14.61
C ALA A 190 -7.53 7.89 -13.62
N HIS A 191 -8.65 8.62 -13.63
CA HIS A 191 -8.95 9.71 -12.68
C HIS A 191 -9.87 9.27 -11.53
N GLY A 192 -10.25 8.00 -11.49
CA GLY A 192 -11.10 7.42 -10.46
C GLY A 192 -10.28 6.70 -9.38
N PRO A 193 -10.97 6.03 -8.45
CA PRO A 193 -10.31 5.38 -7.32
C PRO A 193 -9.37 4.21 -7.71
N GLY A 194 -9.47 3.73 -8.95
CA GLY A 194 -8.64 2.63 -9.47
C GLY A 194 -7.13 2.93 -9.46
N ALA A 195 -6.73 4.19 -9.63
CA ALA A 195 -5.31 4.56 -9.57
C ALA A 195 -4.70 4.30 -8.19
N LEU A 196 -5.46 4.57 -7.12
CA LEU A 196 -5.03 4.35 -5.73
C LEU A 196 -4.89 2.86 -5.43
N ALA A 197 -5.90 2.06 -5.77
CA ALA A 197 -5.89 0.62 -5.59
C ALA A 197 -4.76 -0.06 -6.39
N HIS A 198 -4.57 0.32 -7.66
CA HIS A 198 -3.49 -0.22 -8.48
C HIS A 198 -2.11 0.12 -7.90
N THR A 199 -1.92 1.32 -7.37
CA THR A 199 -0.67 1.73 -6.72
C THR A 199 -0.42 0.93 -5.43
N SER A 200 -1.47 0.66 -4.65
CA SER A 200 -1.40 -0.19 -3.46
C SER A 200 -1.04 -1.64 -3.81
N GLU A 201 -1.68 -2.22 -4.84
CA GLU A 201 -1.40 -3.57 -5.33
C GLU A 201 0.05 -3.70 -5.79
N LEU A 202 0.53 -2.74 -6.58
CA LEU A 202 1.92 -2.71 -7.07
C LEU A 202 2.95 -2.61 -5.94
N LEU A 203 2.64 -1.92 -4.84
CA LEU A 203 3.47 -1.92 -3.64
C LEU A 203 3.59 -3.33 -3.04
N GLY A 204 2.49 -4.08 -2.99
CA GLY A 204 2.52 -5.48 -2.57
C GLY A 204 3.38 -6.34 -3.49
N ASP A 205 3.24 -6.20 -4.80
CA ASP A 205 4.00 -6.97 -5.79
C ASP A 205 5.50 -6.72 -5.70
N VAL A 206 5.91 -5.44 -5.60
CA VAL A 206 7.33 -5.04 -5.56
C VAL A 206 8.04 -5.64 -4.34
N TYR A 207 7.41 -5.64 -3.18
CA TYR A 207 8.07 -5.96 -1.91
C TYR A 207 7.74 -7.35 -1.35
N VAL A 208 6.61 -7.95 -1.72
CA VAL A 208 6.15 -9.24 -1.19
C VAL A 208 6.00 -10.28 -2.30
N GLY A 209 5.55 -9.88 -3.49
CA GLY A 209 5.26 -10.78 -4.61
C GLY A 209 6.44 -11.63 -5.11
N GLY A 210 7.67 -11.15 -4.95
CA GLY A 210 8.89 -11.91 -5.30
C GLY A 210 9.49 -12.75 -4.17
N GLY A 211 8.96 -12.67 -2.95
CA GLY A 211 9.53 -13.38 -1.78
C GLY A 211 9.21 -14.87 -1.73
N ALA A 212 8.15 -15.31 -2.42
CA ALA A 212 7.71 -16.71 -2.45
C ALA A 212 8.70 -17.62 -3.21
N ASP A 213 9.40 -17.10 -4.22
CA ASP A 213 10.41 -17.85 -5.00
C ASP A 213 11.79 -17.91 -4.30
N VAL A 214 12.04 -17.07 -3.30
CA VAL A 214 13.33 -17.01 -2.57
C VAL A 214 13.32 -17.89 -1.31
N ALA A 215 12.15 -18.34 -0.88
CA ALA A 215 11.95 -19.24 0.26
C ALA A 215 11.73 -20.71 -0.13
N ALA A 216 11.81 -21.04 -1.42
CA ALA A 216 11.73 -22.39 -1.99
C ALA A 216 13.13 -22.91 -2.38
#